data_AF-A0A7W7I5I4-F1
#
_entry.id   AF-A0A7W7I5I4-F1
#
_cell.length_a   1.000
_cell.length_b   1.000
_cell.length_c   1.000
_cell.angle_alpha   90.00
_cell.angle_beta   90.00
_cell.angle_gamma   90.00
#
_symmetry.space_group_name_H-M   'P 1'
#
loop_
_entity.id
_entity.type
_entity.pdbx_description
1 polymer ?
#
loop_
_entity_poly.entity_id
_entity_poly.type
_entity_poly.pdbx_seq_one_letter_code
_entity_poly.pdbx_strand_id
1 'polypeptide(L)'
;MTASIEIWAQGDPTGESVVYRWEADQQTGFVTFEVATRKVRLADENGLPIGDLLFDPAAGEPSGTAPGMNQRLFNQVVVAIMRAYRRAGKAPATAHAYYY
;
A
#
# COMPACT_ATOMS: atom_id res chain seq x y z
N MET A 1 18.05 8.57 -9.15
CA MET A 1 17.62 9.11 -7.83
C MET A 1 17.10 7.94 -7.07
N THR A 2 17.70 7.62 -5.92
CA THR A 2 17.24 6.52 -5.07
C THR A 2 15.95 6.97 -4.39
N ALA A 3 14.81 6.38 -4.73
CA ALA A 3 13.55 6.63 -4.04
C ALA A 3 13.37 5.55 -2.96
N SER A 4 13.23 5.95 -1.71
CA SER A 4 12.91 5.05 -0.60
C SER A 4 11.44 5.17 -0.23
N ILE A 5 10.78 4.03 -0.03
CA ILE A 5 9.42 3.98 0.49
C ILE A 5 9.45 3.29 1.85
N GLU A 6 8.88 3.97 2.85
CA GLU A 6 8.68 3.46 4.19
C GLU A 6 7.19 3.30 4.46
N ILE A 7 6.80 2.18 5.06
CA ILE A 7 5.40 1.80 5.26
C ILE A 7 5.22 1.25 6.67
N TRP A 8 4.20 1.71 7.37
CA TRP A 8 3.87 1.29 8.74
C TRP A 8 2.37 1.03 8.90
N ALA A 9 2.03 -0.08 9.53
CA ALA A 9 0.65 -0.38 9.90
C ALA A 9 0.15 0.64 10.93
N GLN A 10 -1.03 1.19 10.71
CA GLN A 10 -1.79 1.92 11.73
C GLN A 10 -2.62 0.92 12.52
N GLY A 11 -2.25 0.74 13.78
CA GLY A 11 -2.94 -0.18 14.68
C GLY A 11 -2.52 -1.64 14.49
N ASP A 12 -3.47 -2.55 14.63
CA ASP A 12 -3.23 -3.99 14.67
C ASP A 12 -3.10 -4.59 13.25
N PRO A 13 -1.92 -5.11 12.86
CA PRO A 13 -1.73 -5.73 11.55
C PRO A 13 -2.33 -7.14 11.45
N THR A 14 -2.99 -7.67 12.49
CA THR A 14 -3.62 -9.00 12.45
C THR A 14 -5.08 -8.97 11.98
N GLY A 15 -5.64 -7.78 11.74
CA GLY A 15 -7.00 -7.60 11.24
C GLY A 15 -7.20 -8.09 9.81
N GLU A 16 -8.47 -8.26 9.42
CA GLU A 16 -8.87 -8.63 8.06
C GLU A 16 -8.49 -7.55 7.03
N SER A 17 -8.42 -6.30 7.48
CA SER A 17 -7.92 -5.16 6.74
C SER A 17 -6.93 -4.38 7.60
N VAL A 18 -5.81 -3.98 7.00
CA VAL A 18 -4.76 -3.20 7.67
C VAL A 18 -4.61 -1.86 6.95
N VAL A 19 -4.71 -0.77 7.70
CA VAL A 19 -4.40 0.56 7.19
C VAL A 19 -2.90 0.76 7.31
N TYR A 20 -2.27 1.20 6.23
CA TYR A 20 -0.85 1.50 6.17
C TYR A 20 -0.64 2.97 5.88
N ARG A 21 0.14 3.64 6.72
CA ARG A 21 0.77 4.91 6.36
C ARG A 21 2.00 4.59 5.52
N TRP A 22 2.16 5.28 4.39
CA TRP A 22 3.36 5.21 3.57
C TRP A 22 3.99 6.59 3.41
N GLU A 23 5.30 6.62 3.30
CA GLU A 23 6.10 7.83 3.06
C GLU A 23 7.10 7.55 1.94
N ALA A 24 7.17 8.47 0.98
CA ALA A 24 8.08 8.43 -0.15
C ALA A 24 8.49 9.85 -0.52
N ASP A 25 9.77 10.17 -0.38
CA ASP A 25 10.36 11.49 -0.63
C ASP A 25 9.61 12.63 0.09
N GLN A 26 8.72 13.35 -0.62
CA GLN A 26 7.93 14.49 -0.10
C GLN A 26 6.42 14.18 -0.05
N GLN A 27 6.03 12.92 -0.23
CA GLN A 27 4.64 12.50 -0.21
C GLN A 27 4.40 11.49 0.90
N THR A 28 3.29 11.68 1.59
CA THR A 28 2.74 10.75 2.57
C THR A 28 1.32 10.44 2.19
N GLY A 29 0.87 9.23 2.46
CA GLY A 29 -0.53 8.88 2.32
C GLY A 29 -0.87 7.59 3.04
N PHE A 30 -2.08 7.11 2.79
CA PHE A 30 -2.59 5.90 3.40
C PHE A 30 -3.10 4.93 2.35
N VAL A 31 -2.94 3.64 2.61
CA VAL A 31 -3.56 2.57 1.83
C VAL A 31 -4.18 1.55 2.76
N THR A 32 -5.31 0.98 2.36
CA THR A 32 -5.90 -0.17 3.05
C THR A 32 -5.50 -1.44 2.31
N PHE A 33 -4.97 -2.40 3.05
CA PHE A 33 -4.64 -3.75 2.57
C PHE A 33 -5.65 -4.76 3.12
N GLU A 34 -6.44 -5.35 2.24
CA GLU A 34 -7.37 -6.42 2.58
C GLU A 34 -6.64 -7.76 2.53
N VAL A 35 -6.47 -8.43 3.67
CA VAL A 35 -5.56 -9.58 3.81
C VAL A 35 -6.07 -10.80 3.05
N ALA A 36 -7.39 -11.03 3.06
CA ALA A 36 -8.01 -12.20 2.45
C ALA A 36 -7.91 -12.17 0.91
N THR A 37 -8.21 -11.01 0.31
CA THR A 37 -8.19 -10.82 -1.16
C THR A 37 -6.86 -10.32 -1.67
N ARG A 38 -5.99 -9.84 -0.76
CA ARG A 38 -4.71 -9.18 -1.03
C ARG A 38 -4.87 -7.93 -1.90
N LYS A 39 -6.03 -7.29 -1.83
CA LYS A 39 -6.31 -6.02 -2.51
C LYS A 39 -5.69 -4.88 -1.74
N VAL A 40 -5.20 -3.88 -2.47
CA VAL A 40 -4.69 -2.64 -1.89
C VAL A 40 -5.46 -1.48 -2.49
N ARG A 41 -5.97 -0.58 -1.64
CA ARG A 41 -6.70 0.62 -2.07
C ARG A 41 -6.07 1.86 -1.48
N LEU A 42 -6.09 2.96 -2.22
CA LEU A 42 -5.80 4.26 -1.63
C LEU A 42 -6.88 4.60 -0.61
N ALA A 43 -6.47 5.12 0.55
CA ALA A 43 -7.37 5.44 1.63
C ALA A 43 -6.94 6.74 2.36
N ASP A 44 -7.82 7.26 3.20
CA ASP A 44 -7.47 8.26 4.21
C ASP A 44 -6.88 7.61 5.47
N GLU A 45 -6.56 8.44 6.46
CA GLU A 45 -6.02 8.00 7.76
C GLU A 45 -6.96 7.11 8.58
N ASN A 46 -8.25 7.08 8.23
CA ASN A 46 -9.27 6.25 8.87
C ASN A 46 -9.51 4.95 8.09
N GLY A 47 -8.78 4.73 6.99
CA GLY A 47 -8.94 3.57 6.12
C GLY A 47 -10.11 3.68 5.14
N LEU A 48 -10.74 4.85 5.02
CA LEU A 48 -11.81 5.08 4.06
C LEU A 48 -11.22 5.25 2.65
N PRO A 49 -11.71 4.52 1.64
CA PRO A 49 -11.18 4.61 0.28
C PRO A 49 -11.23 6.02 -0.32
N ILE A 50 -10.13 6.44 -0.94
CA ILE A 50 -10.06 7.70 -1.71
C ILE A 50 -9.98 7.36 -3.20
N GLY A 51 -10.97 7.82 -3.97
CA GLY A 51 -11.06 7.55 -5.40
C GLY A 51 -11.33 6.08 -5.71
N ASP A 52 -10.97 5.65 -6.92
CA ASP A 52 -11.17 4.28 -7.41
C ASP A 52 -9.85 3.51 -7.63
N LEU A 53 -8.72 4.10 -7.22
CA LEU A 53 -7.39 3.48 -7.33
C LEU A 53 -7.29 2.20 -6.49
N LEU A 54 -7.19 1.07 -7.18
CA LEU A 54 -7.22 -0.28 -6.61
C LEU A 54 -6.17 -1.15 -7.29
N PHE A 55 -5.37 -1.84 -6.49
CA PHE A 55 -4.61 -3.00 -6.92
C PHE A 55 -5.37 -4.28 -6.61
N ASP A 56 -5.66 -5.06 -7.66
CA ASP A 56 -6.22 -6.41 -7.55
C ASP A 56 -5.19 -7.42 -8.07
N PRO A 57 -4.66 -8.32 -7.22
CA PRO A 57 -3.67 -9.31 -7.66
C PRO A 57 -4.22 -10.31 -8.68
N ALA A 58 -5.55 -10.49 -8.79
CA ALA A 58 -6.15 -11.31 -9.83
C ALA A 58 -6.10 -10.63 -11.21
N ALA A 59 -6.19 -9.30 -11.24
CA ALA A 59 -6.04 -8.51 -12.47
C ALA A 59 -4.58 -8.30 -12.87
N GLY A 60 -3.65 -8.37 -11.90
CA GLY A 60 -2.21 -8.25 -12.12
C GLY A 60 -1.70 -6.81 -12.27
N GLU A 61 -2.59 -5.87 -12.58
CA GLU A 61 -2.30 -4.45 -12.69
C GLU A 61 -3.26 -3.60 -11.84
N PRO A 62 -2.81 -2.46 -11.30
CA PRO A 62 -3.67 -1.51 -10.62
C PRO A 62 -4.54 -0.74 -11.61
N SER A 63 -5.78 -0.54 -11.22
CA SER A 63 -6.85 0.09 -11.99
C SER A 63 -7.39 1.33 -11.26
N GLY A 64 -8.10 2.18 -12.00
CA GLY A 64 -8.70 3.41 -11.48
C GLY A 64 -7.72 4.57 -11.33
N THR A 65 -8.19 5.61 -10.65
CA THR A 65 -7.48 6.87 -10.44
C THR A 65 -7.74 7.42 -9.04
N ALA A 66 -6.87 8.30 -8.57
CA ALA A 66 -7.14 9.03 -7.34
C ALA A 66 -6.55 10.44 -7.41
N PRO A 67 -7.26 11.46 -6.90
CA PRO A 67 -6.72 12.82 -6.84
C PRO A 67 -5.39 12.87 -6.09
N GLY A 68 -4.39 13.52 -6.68
CA GLY A 68 -3.10 13.76 -6.03
C GLY A 68 -2.17 12.55 -5.90
N MET A 69 -2.58 11.35 -6.33
CA MET A 69 -1.74 10.15 -6.27
C MET A 69 -1.16 9.78 -7.64
N ASN A 70 0.16 9.63 -7.70
CA ASN A 70 0.83 9.12 -8.89
C ASN A 70 0.70 7.58 -8.95
N GLN A 71 0.19 7.02 -10.05
CA GLN A 71 0.00 5.58 -10.21
C GLN A 71 1.32 4.79 -10.10
N ARG A 72 2.45 5.35 -10.57
CA ARG A 72 3.76 4.72 -10.39
C ARG A 72 4.13 4.60 -8.92
N LEU A 73 3.91 5.66 -8.14
CA LEU A 73 4.18 5.65 -6.70
C LEU A 73 3.27 4.64 -5.99
N PHE A 74 2.00 4.59 -6.36
CA PHE A 74 1.05 3.62 -5.82
C PHE A 74 1.53 2.18 -6.06
N ASN A 75 2.00 1.90 -7.28
CA ASN A 75 2.54 0.58 -7.62
C ASN A 75 3.75 0.23 -6.77
N GLN A 76 4.62 1.20 -6.49
CA GLN A 76 5.78 0.98 -5.64
C GLN A 76 5.39 0.70 -4.18
N VAL A 77 4.38 1.39 -3.64
CA VAL A 77 3.81 1.11 -2.31
C VAL A 77 3.23 -0.31 -2.26
N VAL A 78 2.41 -0.66 -3.25
CA VAL A 78 1.81 -2.00 -3.38
C VAL A 78 2.88 -3.07 -3.43
N VAL A 79 3.91 -2.90 -4.26
CA VAL A 79 5.00 -3.88 -4.41
C VAL A 79 5.76 -4.05 -3.10
N ALA A 80 5.99 -2.98 -2.34
CA ALA A 80 6.65 -3.05 -1.04
C ALA A 80 5.82 -3.88 -0.03
N ILE A 81 4.51 -3.60 0.09
CA ILE A 81 3.59 -4.35 0.95
C ILE A 81 3.53 -5.82 0.54
N MET A 82 3.33 -6.09 -0.75
CA MET A 82 3.17 -7.45 -1.26
C MET A 82 4.45 -8.27 -1.12
N ARG A 83 5.64 -7.68 -1.29
CA ARG A 83 6.91 -8.36 -1.05
C ARG A 83 7.08 -8.71 0.43
N ALA A 84 6.79 -7.77 1.33
CA ALA A 84 6.86 -8.00 2.76
C ALA A 84 5.84 -9.07 3.22
N TYR A 85 4.61 -9.01 2.73
CA TYR A 85 3.58 -10.03 2.97
C TYR A 85 4.01 -11.43 2.52
N ARG A 86 4.55 -11.55 1.29
CA ARG A 86 5.05 -12.85 0.79
C ARG A 86 6.19 -13.41 1.63
N ARG A 87 7.06 -12.54 2.18
CA ARG A 87 8.18 -12.96 3.03
C ARG A 87 7.72 -13.38 4.43
N ALA A 88 6.76 -12.65 5.00
CA ALA A 88 6.31 -12.87 6.38
C ALA A 88 5.17 -13.90 6.50
N GLY A 89 4.44 -14.18 5.41
CA GLY A 89 3.25 -15.03 5.41
C GLY A 89 2.03 -14.41 6.11
N LYS A 90 2.13 -13.15 6.52
CA LYS A 90 1.08 -12.36 7.20
C LYS A 90 1.22 -10.89 6.86
N ALA A 91 0.19 -10.09 7.13
CA ALA A 91 0.27 -8.64 6.95
C ALA A 91 1.44 -8.07 7.76
N PRO A 92 2.38 -7.36 7.10
CA PRO A 92 3.58 -6.86 7.77
C PRO A 92 3.24 -5.68 8.71
N ALA A 93 3.93 -5.56 9.84
CA ALA A 93 3.84 -4.34 10.64
C ALA A 93 4.55 -3.16 9.96
N THR A 94 5.65 -3.44 9.24
CA THR A 94 6.40 -2.46 8.47
C THR A 94 6.90 -3.03 7.14
N ALA A 95 7.08 -2.18 6.14
CA ALA A 95 7.74 -2.52 4.89
C ALA A 95 8.63 -1.37 4.41
N HIS A 96 9.82 -1.71 3.91
CA HIS A 96 10.77 -0.74 3.36
C HIS A 96 11.21 -1.21 1.98
N ALA A 97 11.27 -0.30 1.02
CA ALA A 97 11.72 -0.58 -0.34
C ALA A 97 12.62 0.53 -0.88
N TYR A 98 13.72 0.14 -1.52
CA TYR A 98 14.61 1.03 -2.26
C TYR A 98 14.40 0.83 -3.76
N TYR A 99 14.24 1.92 -4.49
CA TYR A 99 14.16 1.95 -5.95
C TYR A 99 15.36 2.73 -6.49
N TYR A 100 16.22 2.05 -7.26
CA TYR A 100 17.44 2.60 -7.87
C TYR A 100 17.19 3.08 -9.30
#